data_AF-A0A4R4PH81-F1
#
_entry.id   AF-A0A4R4PH81-F1
#
_cell.length_a   1.000
_cell.length_b   1.000
_cell.length_c   1.000
_cell.angle_alpha   90.00
_cell.angle_beta   90.00
_cell.angle_gamma   90.00
#
_symmetry.space_group_name_H-M   'P 1'
#
loop_
_entity.id
_entity.type
_entity.pdbx_description
1 polymer ?
#
loop_
_entity_poly.entity_id
_entity_poly.type
_entity_poly.pdbx_seq_one_letter_code
_entity_poly.pdbx_strand_id
1 'polypeptide(L)'
;MVSARRVTALAGALLITGAALTAVPAHAAGGTVGVRETVCAQDLELRVKPGGARMGTLHKPQTFLVKQISGEWAFGFAYGDINHDGWVQDGWFC
;
A
#
# COMPACT_ATOMS: atom_id res chain seq x y z
N MET A 1 -14.41 -24.59 60.42
CA MET A 1 -14.31 -25.76 59.53
C MET A 1 -13.15 -25.52 58.58
N VAL A 2 -12.09 -26.34 58.65
CA VAL A 2 -10.99 -26.32 57.68
C VAL A 2 -11.36 -27.27 56.55
N SER A 3 -11.24 -26.83 55.30
CA SER A 3 -11.05 -27.75 54.17
C SER A 3 -10.21 -27.08 53.08
N ALA A 4 -9.32 -27.86 52.48
CA ALA A 4 -8.09 -27.44 51.84
C ALA A 4 -8.13 -27.55 50.30
N ARG A 5 -7.34 -26.66 49.67
CA ARG A 5 -6.59 -26.72 48.39
C ARG A 5 -7.11 -27.57 47.21
N ARG A 6 -7.13 -26.94 46.03
CA ARG A 6 -6.54 -27.51 44.81
C ARG A 6 -5.69 -26.47 44.05
N VAL A 7 -4.52 -26.93 43.64
CA VAL A 7 -3.42 -26.26 42.94
C VAL A 7 -3.40 -26.74 41.49
N THR A 8 -3.18 -25.87 40.49
CA THR A 8 -2.44 -26.06 39.20
C THR A 8 -2.82 -24.91 38.24
N ALA A 9 -1.97 -23.93 37.87
CA ALA A 9 -0.73 -23.93 37.07
C ALA A 9 -0.97 -24.23 35.56
N LEU A 10 -0.42 -23.36 34.68
CA LEU A 10 0.08 -23.53 33.28
C LEU A 10 -0.12 -22.19 32.50
N ALA A 11 0.90 -21.34 32.30
CA ALA A 11 2.03 -21.42 31.35
C ALA A 11 1.63 -21.17 29.88
N GLY A 12 2.23 -20.15 29.25
CA GLY A 12 2.19 -19.95 27.80
C GLY A 12 2.45 -18.52 27.31
N ALA A 13 3.65 -17.97 27.55
CA ALA A 13 4.10 -16.76 26.84
C ALA A 13 4.57 -17.15 25.43
N LEU A 14 3.77 -16.82 24.41
CA LEU A 14 4.12 -17.06 23.00
C LEU A 14 4.86 -15.84 22.44
N LEU A 15 6.19 -15.90 22.40
CA LEU A 15 7.03 -14.92 21.70
C LEU A 15 7.01 -15.26 20.20
N ILE A 16 6.25 -14.50 19.41
CA ILE A 16 6.30 -14.56 17.95
C ILE A 16 7.47 -13.67 17.51
N THR A 17 8.62 -14.27 17.23
CA THR A 17 9.72 -13.63 16.51
C THR A 17 9.33 -13.46 15.05
N GLY A 18 8.69 -12.33 14.73
CA GLY A 18 8.41 -11.94 13.35
C GLY A 18 9.70 -11.60 12.61
N ALA A 19 10.07 -12.41 11.62
CA ALA A 19 11.12 -12.08 10.66
C ALA A 19 10.66 -10.84 9.86
N ALA A 20 11.33 -9.71 10.07
CA ALA A 20 11.13 -8.53 9.24
C ALA A 20 11.76 -8.79 7.86
N LEU A 21 10.93 -9.18 6.89
CA LEU A 21 11.29 -9.13 5.48
C LEU A 21 11.49 -7.65 5.11
N THR A 22 12.74 -7.21 5.02
CA THR A 22 13.06 -5.90 4.43
C THR A 22 12.79 -6.02 2.93
N ALA A 23 11.60 -5.61 2.48
CA ALA A 23 11.31 -5.46 1.06
C ALA A 23 12.34 -4.49 0.47
N VAL A 24 13.22 -5.00 -0.39
CA VAL A 24 14.07 -4.15 -1.24
C VAL A 24 13.13 -3.33 -2.13
N PRO A 25 13.24 -1.99 -2.16
CA PRO A 25 12.44 -1.22 -3.09
C PRO A 25 12.91 -1.62 -4.48
N ALA A 26 12.03 -2.29 -5.24
CA ALA A 26 12.18 -2.29 -6.69
C ALA A 26 12.24 -0.81 -7.09
N HIS A 27 13.29 -0.38 -7.77
CA HIS A 27 13.52 1.00 -8.19
C HIS A 27 12.22 1.59 -8.74
N ALA A 28 11.52 2.31 -7.89
CA ALA A 28 10.20 2.79 -8.19
C ALA A 28 10.40 4.24 -8.61
N ALA A 29 10.07 4.50 -9.88
CA ALA A 29 10.30 5.78 -10.52
C ALA A 29 9.15 6.74 -10.23
N GLY A 30 9.48 8.03 -10.17
CA GLY A 30 8.48 9.09 -10.23
C GLY A 30 7.81 9.11 -11.60
N GLY A 31 6.59 9.61 -11.65
CA GLY A 31 5.82 9.73 -12.87
C GLY A 31 6.32 10.88 -13.73
N THR A 32 6.09 10.78 -15.04
CA THR A 32 6.34 11.87 -15.98
C THR A 32 5.03 12.45 -16.46
N VAL A 33 4.83 13.76 -16.28
CA VAL A 33 3.60 14.44 -16.74
C VAL A 33 3.42 14.25 -18.24
N GLY A 34 2.21 13.83 -18.63
CA GLY A 34 1.83 13.52 -20.01
C GLY A 34 2.14 12.09 -20.44
N VAL A 35 2.80 11.29 -19.60
CA VAL A 35 3.16 9.90 -19.89
C VAL A 35 2.19 8.95 -19.20
N ARG A 36 1.86 7.87 -19.91
CA ARG A 36 1.13 6.74 -19.37
C ARG A 36 2.12 5.73 -18.81
N GLU A 37 2.36 5.83 -17.52
CA GLU A 37 3.32 5.01 -16.78
C GLU A 37 2.73 3.63 -16.46
N THR A 38 3.60 2.65 -16.26
CA THR A 38 3.22 1.33 -15.74
C THR A 38 3.32 1.35 -14.22
N VAL A 39 2.31 0.87 -13.53
CA VAL A 39 2.35 0.71 -12.07
C VAL A 39 3.27 -0.46 -11.72
N CYS A 40 4.24 -0.20 -10.86
CA CYS A 40 5.21 -1.18 -10.41
C CYS A 40 5.05 -1.61 -8.95
N ALA A 41 4.26 -0.87 -8.19
CA ALA A 41 3.80 -1.35 -6.89
C ALA A 41 2.90 -2.59 -7.03
N GLN A 42 2.94 -3.44 -5.99
CA GLN A 42 1.94 -4.50 -5.84
C GLN A 42 0.57 -3.89 -5.59
N ASP A 43 0.51 -2.84 -4.75
CA ASP A 43 -0.68 -2.09 -4.41
C ASP A 43 -0.38 -0.60 -4.47
N LEU A 44 -1.04 0.12 -5.38
CA LEU A 44 -1.00 1.58 -5.47
C LEU A 44 -2.42 2.15 -5.34
N GLU A 45 -2.70 2.79 -4.21
CA GLU A 45 -4.05 3.28 -3.92
C GLU A 45 -4.39 4.53 -4.73
N LEU A 46 -5.49 4.47 -5.47
CA LEU A 46 -6.09 5.66 -6.07
C LEU A 46 -6.99 6.33 -5.03
N ARG A 47 -6.81 7.64 -4.83
CA ARG A 47 -7.48 8.43 -3.81
C ARG A 47 -8.17 9.66 -4.38
N VAL A 48 -9.22 10.14 -3.71
CA VAL A 48 -9.98 11.33 -4.13
C VAL A 48 -9.16 12.63 -4.06
N LYS A 49 -8.20 12.69 -3.14
CA LYS A 49 -7.23 13.78 -2.93
C LYS A 49 -5.99 13.21 -2.23
N PRO A 50 -4.85 13.93 -2.18
CA PRO A 50 -3.70 13.54 -1.38
C PRO A 50 -4.09 13.19 0.06
N GLY A 51 -3.76 11.98 0.51
CA GLY A 51 -4.13 11.44 1.84
C GLY A 51 -5.64 11.25 2.09
N GLY A 52 -6.49 11.48 1.10
CA GLY A 52 -7.96 11.36 1.21
C GLY A 52 -8.46 9.92 1.10
N ALA A 53 -9.79 9.75 1.05
CA ALA A 53 -10.42 8.44 0.93
C ALA A 53 -9.92 7.65 -0.30
N ARG A 54 -9.77 6.34 -0.12
CA ARG A 54 -9.40 5.38 -1.18
C ARG A 54 -10.61 5.13 -2.09
N MET A 55 -10.37 5.20 -3.40
CA MET A 55 -11.32 4.85 -4.45
C MET A 55 -11.08 3.44 -5.00
N GLY A 56 -9.82 3.00 -5.00
CA GLY A 56 -9.44 1.66 -5.44
C GLY A 56 -7.95 1.43 -5.30
N THR A 57 -7.46 0.27 -5.76
CA THR A 57 -6.03 -0.04 -5.83
C THR A 57 -5.68 -0.43 -7.25
N LEU A 58 -4.61 0.16 -7.76
CA LEU A 58 -3.92 -0.26 -8.96
C LEU A 58 -2.89 -1.31 -8.60
N HIS A 59 -2.78 -2.34 -9.43
CA HIS A 59 -1.79 -3.40 -9.28
C HIS A 59 -0.93 -3.48 -10.55
N LYS A 60 0.32 -3.90 -10.44
CA LYS A 60 1.10 -4.28 -11.63
C LYS A 60 0.35 -5.35 -12.45
N PRO A 61 0.24 -5.24 -13.79
CA PRO A 61 0.86 -4.26 -14.70
C PRO A 61 -0.12 -3.18 -15.21
N GLN A 62 -1.08 -2.75 -14.39
CA GLN A 62 -1.98 -1.65 -14.75
C GLN A 62 -1.21 -0.35 -14.96
N THR A 63 -1.84 0.63 -15.60
CA THR A 63 -1.15 1.84 -16.07
C THR A 63 -1.87 3.09 -15.60
N PHE A 64 -1.13 4.18 -15.45
CA PHE A 64 -1.65 5.46 -14.98
C PHE A 64 -1.14 6.60 -15.86
N LEU A 65 -2.04 7.39 -16.45
CA LEU A 65 -1.64 8.60 -17.18
C LEU A 65 -1.45 9.74 -16.19
N VAL A 66 -0.21 10.18 -16.02
CA VAL A 66 0.12 11.29 -15.13
C VAL A 66 -0.26 12.60 -15.81
N LYS A 67 -1.16 13.37 -15.19
CA LYS A 67 -1.62 14.69 -15.67
C LYS A 67 -0.98 15.84 -14.91
N GLN A 68 -0.63 15.62 -13.64
CA GLN A 68 0.00 16.61 -12.76
C GLN A 68 0.76 15.91 -11.64
N ILE A 69 1.83 16.54 -11.15
CA ILE A 69 2.56 16.13 -9.94
C ILE A 69 2.49 17.27 -8.93
N SER A 70 2.23 16.93 -7.67
CA SER A 70 2.17 17.87 -6.55
C SER A 70 2.78 17.24 -5.30
N GLY A 71 4.02 17.63 -4.98
CA GLY A 71 4.79 17.01 -3.91
C GLY A 71 4.97 15.51 -4.16
N GLU A 72 4.59 14.68 -3.20
CA GLU A 72 4.71 13.21 -3.25
C GLU A 72 3.50 12.53 -3.94
N TRP A 73 2.67 13.29 -4.67
CA TRP A 73 1.43 12.78 -5.26
C TRP A 73 1.35 13.09 -6.75
N ALA A 74 0.90 12.09 -7.52
CA ALA A 74 0.59 12.22 -8.94
C ALA A 74 -0.94 12.19 -9.14
N PHE A 75 -1.47 13.18 -9.84
CA PHE A 75 -2.85 13.20 -10.31
C PHE A 75 -2.92 12.73 -11.77
N GLY A 76 -3.93 11.95 -12.09
CA GLY A 76 -4.00 11.30 -13.40
C GLY A 76 -5.15 10.34 -13.56
N PHE A 77 -5.18 9.66 -14.71
CA PHE A 77 -6.21 8.67 -15.04
C PHE A 77 -5.69 7.25 -14.81
N ALA A 78 -6.39 6.50 -13.96
CA ALA A 78 -6.10 5.11 -13.65
C ALA A 78 -6.78 4.17 -14.64
N TYR A 79 -6.02 3.47 -15.48
CA TYR A 79 -6.56 2.46 -16.40
C TYR A 79 -6.61 1.08 -15.76
N GLY A 80 -7.53 0.24 -16.21
CA GLY A 80 -7.65 -1.15 -15.76
C GLY A 80 -8.99 -1.35 -15.07
N ASP A 81 -8.98 -1.74 -13.80
CA ASP A 81 -10.22 -2.07 -13.09
C ASP A 81 -10.96 -0.81 -12.59
N ILE A 82 -10.22 0.27 -12.33
CA ILE A 82 -10.80 1.50 -11.76
C ILE A 82 -11.36 2.43 -12.84
N ASN A 83 -10.61 2.69 -13.91
CA ASN A 83 -10.99 3.59 -15.04
C ASN A 83 -11.52 4.96 -14.58
N HIS A 84 -10.81 5.60 -13.66
CA HIS A 84 -11.21 6.90 -13.10
C HIS A 84 -9.99 7.80 -12.84
N ASP A 85 -10.20 9.12 -12.87
CA ASP A 85 -9.22 10.09 -12.41
C ASP A 85 -9.06 10.10 -10.89
N GLY A 86 -7.83 10.29 -10.41
CA GLY A 86 -7.54 10.39 -8.98
C GLY A 86 -6.08 10.65 -8.67
N TRP A 87 -5.75 10.55 -7.39
CA TRP A 87 -4.41 10.78 -6.84
C TRP A 87 -3.77 9.48 -6.39
N VAL A 88 -2.53 9.23 -6.78
CA VAL A 88 -1.70 8.13 -6.29
C VAL A 88 -0.43 8.69 -5.66
N GLN A 89 0.21 7.92 -4.77
CA GLN A 89 1.57 8.27 -4.36
C GLN A 89 2.49 8.21 -5.58
N ASP A 90 3.30 9.25 -5.75
CA ASP A 90 4.34 9.24 -6.75
C ASP A 90 5.51 8.34 -6.32
N GLY A 91 6.36 7.95 -7.26
CA GLY A 91 7.50 7.08 -6.97
C GLY A 91 7.14 5.60 -6.95
N TRP A 92 6.07 5.18 -7.63
CA TRP A 92 5.61 3.78 -7.72
C TRP A 92 5.48 3.27 -9.16
N PHE A 93 6.09 3.99 -10.11
CA PHE A 93 6.02 3.69 -11.53
C PHE A 93 7.26 2.94 -12.04
N CYS A 94 7.09 2.32 -13.20
CA CYS A 94 8.12 1.97 -14.15
C CYS A 94 7.67 2.52 -15.53
#